data_AF-A0A6M1XWR1-F1
#
_entry.id   AF-A0A6M1XWR1-F1
#
_cell.length_a   1.000
_cell.length_b   1.000
_cell.length_c   1.000
_cell.angle_alpha   90.00
_cell.angle_beta   90.00
_cell.angle_gamma   90.00
#
_symmetry.space_group_name_H-M   'P 1'
#
loop_
_entity.id
_entity.type
_entity.pdbx_description
1 polymer ?
#
loop_
_entity_poly.entity_id
_entity_poly.type
_entity_poly.pdbx_seq_one_letter_code
_entity_poly.pdbx_strand_id
1 'polypeptide(L)'
;LLDHLSPMMIRLSRGIRIENPLTEEIKKENPKVFDAVKRHFSNMPALKNYTINEDEWAYLALHLMAALEKERAAHKLHALIICATGYGSAQLLKNRVVSEFGKNITVVS
;
A
#
# COMPACT_ATOMS: atom_id res chain seq x y z
N LEU A 1 1.78 -8.36 -3.36
CA LEU A 1 1.36 -9.24 -2.25
C LEU A 1 1.63 -10.70 -2.57
N LEU A 2 1.06 -11.24 -3.65
CA LEU A 2 1.35 -12.62 -4.11
C LEU A 2 2.85 -12.84 -4.39
N ASP A 3 3.52 -11.82 -4.93
CA ASP A 3 4.97 -11.83 -5.19
C ASP A 3 5.81 -12.04 -3.91
N HIS A 4 5.26 -11.71 -2.74
CA HIS A 4 5.92 -11.95 -1.46
C HIS A 4 5.49 -13.25 -0.80
N LEU A 5 4.21 -13.61 -0.95
CA LEU A 5 3.64 -14.79 -0.33
C LEU A 5 4.33 -16.07 -0.82
N SER A 6 4.59 -16.19 -2.13
CA SER A 6 5.28 -17.36 -2.71
C SER A 6 6.70 -17.57 -2.14
N PRO A 7 7.62 -16.59 -2.17
CA PRO A 7 8.95 -16.77 -1.57
C PRO A 7 8.89 -16.89 -0.04
N MET A 8 7.93 -16.26 0.64
CA MET A 8 7.71 -16.45 2.08
C MET A 8 7.42 -17.92 2.41
N MET A 9 6.53 -18.59 1.67
CA MET A 9 6.25 -20.02 1.88
C MET A 9 7.50 -20.90 1.76
N ILE A 10 8.39 -20.58 0.81
CA ILE A 10 9.66 -21.29 0.63
C ILE A 10 10.58 -21.05 1.84
N ARG A 11 10.66 -19.82 2.34
CA ARG A 11 11.46 -19.51 3.55
C ARG A 11 10.91 -20.22 4.78
N LEU A 12 9.59 -20.17 4.99
CA LEU A 12 8.93 -20.82 6.12
C LEU A 12 9.13 -22.34 6.12
N SER A 13 8.99 -23.00 4.97
CA SER A 13 9.24 -24.44 4.84
C SER A 13 10.69 -24.84 5.07
N ARG A 14 11.63 -23.92 4.87
CA ARG A 14 13.07 -24.12 5.12
C ARG A 14 13.55 -23.58 6.46
N GLY A 15 12.67 -23.00 7.28
CA GLY A 15 13.04 -22.36 8.55
C GLY A 15 13.95 -21.14 8.40
N ILE A 16 13.99 -20.51 7.23
CA ILE A 16 14.82 -19.34 6.97
C ILE A 16 14.12 -18.12 7.58
N ARG A 17 14.85 -17.37 8.42
CA ARG A 17 14.37 -16.09 8.97
C ARG A 17 14.98 -14.92 8.20
N ILE A 18 14.15 -13.91 7.99
CA ILE A 18 14.57 -12.62 7.45
C ILE A 18 14.07 -11.53 8.39
N GLU A 19 14.81 -10.42 8.41
CA GLU A 19 14.45 -9.23 9.17
C GLU A 19 13.79 -8.22 8.25
N ASN A 20 12.84 -7.47 8.79
CA ASN A 20 12.30 -6.30 8.13
C ASN A 20 12.71 -5.07 8.96
N PRO A 21 13.61 -4.22 8.46
CA PRO A 21 14.09 -3.06 9.23
C PRO A 21 12.97 -2.05 9.54
N LEU A 22 11.82 -2.16 8.87
CA LEU A 22 10.65 -1.31 9.05
C LEU A 22 9.60 -1.92 9.98
N THR A 23 9.83 -3.09 10.60
CA THR A 23 8.82 -3.77 11.43
C THR A 23 8.22 -2.86 12.50
N GLU A 24 9.06 -2.20 13.29
CA GLU A 24 8.59 -1.32 14.38
C GLU A 24 7.91 -0.06 13.85
N GLU A 25 8.40 0.51 12.75
CA GLU A 25 7.78 1.65 12.08
C GLU A 25 6.38 1.29 11.57
N ILE A 26 6.23 0.16 10.88
CA ILE A 26 4.95 -0.33 10.37
C ILE A 26 3.96 -0.58 11.51
N LYS A 27 4.41 -1.19 12.61
CA LYS A 27 3.57 -1.41 13.80
C LYS A 27 3.11 -0.10 14.44
N LYS A 28 3.98 0.93 14.46
CA LYS A 28 3.67 2.24 15.04
C LYS A 28 2.77 3.09 14.16
N GLU A 29 3.06 3.18 12.87
CA GLU A 29 2.38 4.08 11.94
C GLU A 29 1.13 3.45 11.32
N ASN A 30 1.14 2.12 11.12
CA ASN A 30 0.06 1.38 10.45
C ASN A 30 -0.41 0.16 11.26
N PRO A 31 -0.70 0.30 12.58
CA PRO A 31 -1.05 -0.83 13.45
C PRO A 31 -2.27 -1.61 12.95
N LYS A 32 -3.27 -0.91 12.41
CA LYS A 32 -4.49 -1.53 11.88
C LYS A 32 -4.21 -2.48 10.71
N VAL A 33 -3.29 -2.10 9.81
CA VAL A 33 -2.96 -2.93 8.66
C VAL A 33 -2.13 -4.14 9.11
N PHE A 34 -1.15 -3.92 9.99
CA PHE A 34 -0.35 -5.00 10.57
C PHE A 34 -1.24 -6.04 11.29
N ASP A 35 -2.15 -5.59 12.16
CA ASP A 35 -3.05 -6.45 12.89
C ASP A 35 -4.02 -7.19 11.98
N ALA A 36 -4.56 -6.52 10.96
CA ALA A 36 -5.43 -7.15 9.98
C ALA A 36 -4.69 -8.28 9.24
N VAL A 37 -3.47 -8.02 8.77
CA VAL A 37 -2.64 -9.02 8.11
C VAL A 37 -2.38 -10.20 9.04
N LYS A 38 -1.84 -9.94 10.24
CA LYS A 38 -1.55 -11.00 11.20
C LYS A 38 -2.80 -11.82 11.51
N ARG A 39 -3.95 -11.18 11.75
CA ARG A 39 -5.22 -11.87 12.07
C ARG A 39 -5.77 -12.70 10.90
N HIS A 40 -5.80 -12.16 9.69
CA HIS A 40 -6.43 -12.84 8.55
C HIS A 40 -5.53 -13.93 7.97
N PHE A 41 -4.23 -13.67 7.86
CA PHE A 41 -3.29 -14.63 7.28
C PHE A 41 -2.88 -15.74 8.27
N SER A 42 -2.79 -15.47 9.58
CA SER A 42 -2.50 -16.55 10.56
C SER A 42 -3.59 -17.62 10.62
N ASN A 43 -4.82 -17.27 10.26
CA ASN A 43 -5.94 -18.22 10.19
C ASN A 43 -5.98 -19.01 8.87
N MET A 44 -5.11 -18.72 7.90
CA MET A 44 -5.07 -19.50 6.66
C MET A 44 -4.53 -20.91 6.92
N PRO A 45 -5.22 -21.97 6.45
CA PRO A 45 -4.75 -23.35 6.64
C PRO A 45 -3.32 -23.59 6.16
N ALA A 46 -2.92 -22.93 5.06
CA ALA A 46 -1.57 -23.01 4.51
C ALA A 46 -0.48 -22.44 5.43
N LEU A 47 -0.82 -21.48 6.30
CA LEU A 47 0.11 -20.81 7.20
C LEU A 47 0.05 -21.35 8.64
N LYS A 48 -1.01 -22.09 8.98
CA LYS A 48 -1.31 -22.58 10.34
C LYS A 48 -0.21 -23.46 10.93
N ASN A 49 0.55 -24.16 10.09
CA ASN A 49 1.63 -25.07 10.52
C ASN A 49 3.00 -24.37 10.65
N TYR A 50 3.08 -23.07 10.38
CA TYR A 50 4.33 -22.32 10.42
C TYR A 50 4.34 -21.29 11.55
N THR A 51 5.48 -21.18 12.22
CA THR A 51 5.74 -20.10 13.17
C THR A 51 6.28 -18.89 12.41
N ILE A 52 5.43 -17.89 12.23
CA ILE A 52 5.73 -16.68 11.44
C ILE A 52 6.07 -15.53 12.41
N ASN A 53 7.25 -14.92 12.22
CA ASN A 53 7.73 -13.80 13.04
C ASN A 53 7.09 -12.47 12.62
N GLU A 54 7.33 -11.42 13.40
CA GLU A 54 6.79 -10.09 13.13
C GLU A 54 7.32 -9.47 11.84
N ASP A 55 8.54 -9.80 11.43
CA ASP A 55 9.15 -9.30 10.20
C ASP A 55 8.43 -9.79 8.94
N GLU A 56 8.05 -11.06 8.89
CA GLU A 56 7.26 -11.61 7.79
C GLU A 56 5.84 -11.01 7.76
N TRP A 57 5.22 -10.79 8.94
CA TRP A 57 3.96 -10.05 9.03
C TRP A 57 4.10 -8.61 8.53
N ALA A 58 5.22 -7.95 8.84
CA ALA A 58 5.51 -6.60 8.39
C ALA A 58 5.72 -6.53 6.87
N TYR A 59 6.39 -7.50 6.26
CA TYR A 59 6.50 -7.56 4.79
C TYR A 59 5.13 -7.76 4.12
N LEU A 60 4.29 -8.65 4.64
CA LEU A 60 2.93 -8.81 4.13
C LEU A 60 2.10 -7.52 4.28
N ALA A 61 2.24 -6.82 5.41
CA ALA A 61 1.61 -5.52 5.64
C ALA A 61 2.10 -4.47 4.62
N LEU A 62 3.41 -4.38 4.36
CA LEU A 62 3.96 -3.47 3.36
C LEU A 62 3.35 -3.71 1.97
N HIS A 63 3.25 -4.98 1.57
CA HIS A 63 2.65 -5.33 0.28
C HIS A 63 1.14 -5.05 0.23
N LEU A 64 0.42 -5.19 1.34
CA LEU A 64 -1.00 -4.84 1.42
C LEU A 64 -1.20 -3.32 1.37
N MET A 65 -0.40 -2.54 2.09
CA MET A 65 -0.45 -1.07 2.05
C MET A 65 -0.20 -0.55 0.62
N ALA A 66 0.80 -1.10 -0.07
CA ALA A 66 1.07 -0.74 -1.45
C ALA A 66 -0.12 -1.08 -2.39
N ALA A 67 -0.84 -2.17 -2.15
CA ALA A 67 -2.03 -2.52 -2.91
C ALA A 67 -3.20 -1.57 -2.61
N LEU A 68 -3.42 -1.23 -1.34
CA LEU A 68 -4.45 -0.29 -0.91
C LEU A 68 -4.22 1.12 -1.47
N GLU A 69 -2.97 1.57 -1.54
CA GLU A 69 -2.63 2.88 -2.12
C GLU A 69 -2.90 2.91 -3.63
N LYS A 70 -2.57 1.83 -4.35
CA LYS A 70 -2.90 1.68 -5.77
C LYS A 70 -4.40 1.69 -6.02
N GLU A 71 -5.17 0.97 -5.20
CA GLU A 71 -6.63 0.94 -5.30
C GLU A 71 -7.22 2.34 -5.05
N ARG A 72 -6.76 3.02 -3.99
CA ARG A 72 -7.18 4.39 -3.69
C ARG A 72 -6.88 5.36 -4.85
N ALA A 73 -5.73 5.20 -5.50
CA ALA A 73 -5.38 6.00 -6.68
C ALA A 73 -6.29 5.70 -7.89
N ALA A 74 -6.70 4.44 -8.08
CA ALA A 74 -7.62 4.04 -9.14
C ALA A 74 -9.03 4.62 -8.97
N HIS A 75 -9.47 4.88 -7.74
CA HIS A 75 -10.77 5.50 -7.43
C HIS A 75 -10.77 7.04 -7.46
N LYS A 76 -9.66 7.69 -7.85
CA LYS A 76 -9.64 9.16 -7.99
C LYS A 76 -10.53 9.58 -9.17
N LEU A 77 -11.26 10.68 -9.02
CA LEU A 77 -12.03 11.28 -10.11
C LEU A 77 -11.08 11.91 -11.13
N HIS A 78 -11.27 11.60 -12.40
CA HIS A 78 -10.50 12.22 -13.48
C HIS A 78 -11.19 13.51 -13.92
N ALA A 79 -10.47 14.63 -13.88
CA ALA A 79 -11.01 15.95 -14.23
C ALA A 79 -10.15 16.63 -15.29
N LEU A 80 -10.78 17.20 -16.32
CA LEU A 80 -10.12 18.04 -17.32
C LEU A 80 -10.32 19.51 -16.95
N ILE A 81 -9.23 20.30 -16.96
CA ILE A 81 -9.30 21.74 -16.72
C ILE A 81 -9.30 22.47 -18.07
N ILE A 82 -10.38 23.21 -18.32
CA ILE A 82 -10.51 24.06 -19.51
C ILE A 82 -10.39 25.52 -19.05
N CYS A 83 -9.45 26.26 -19.65
CA CYS A 83 -9.22 27.66 -19.33
C CYS A 83 -9.25 28.51 -20.60
N ALA A 84 -10.07 29.56 -20.62
CA ALA A 84 -10.19 30.47 -21.76
C ALA A 84 -9.03 31.48 -21.87
N THR A 85 -8.24 31.68 -20.80
CA THR A 85 -7.23 32.74 -20.70
C THR A 85 -5.80 32.27 -20.97
N GLY A 86 -5.62 31.03 -21.45
CA GLY A 86 -4.34 30.48 -21.89
C GLY A 86 -3.70 29.45 -20.96
N TYR A 87 -2.62 28.82 -21.44
CA TYR A 87 -1.95 27.68 -20.79
C TYR A 87 -1.39 28.01 -19.39
N GLY A 88 -0.82 29.20 -19.20
CA GLY A 88 -0.25 29.62 -17.91
C GLY A 88 -1.30 29.66 -16.80
N SER A 89 -2.46 30.25 -17.08
CA SER A 89 -3.60 30.31 -16.16
C SER A 89 -4.17 28.92 -15.87
N ALA A 90 -4.27 28.07 -16.90
CA ALA A 90 -4.69 26.67 -16.73
C ALA A 90 -3.75 25.89 -15.80
N GLN A 91 -2.43 26.11 -15.90
CA GLN A 91 -1.45 25.42 -15.08
C GLN A 91 -1.48 25.87 -13.62
N LEU A 92 -1.68 27.17 -13.36
CA LEU A 92 -1.88 27.67 -12.00
C LEU A 92 -3.15 27.09 -11.36
N LEU A 93 -4.25 27.02 -12.12
CA LEU A 93 -5.48 26.40 -11.66
C LEU A 93 -5.31 24.90 -11.39
N LYS A 94 -4.61 24.18 -12.29
CA LYS A 94 -4.24 22.78 -12.10
C LYS A 94 -3.48 22.57 -10.80
N ASN A 95 -2.42 23.35 -10.56
CA ASN A 95 -1.61 23.22 -9.35
C ASN A 95 -2.43 23.45 -8.09
N ARG A 96 -3.36 24.43 -8.11
CA ARG A 96 -4.24 24.70 -6.98
C ARG A 96 -5.24 23.56 -6.74
N VAL A 97 -5.86 23.03 -7.80
CA VAL A 97 -6.77 21.88 -7.68
C VAL A 97 -6.03 20.64 -7.18
N VAL A 98 -4.83 20.36 -7.68
CA VAL A 98 -4.02 19.21 -7.22
C VAL A 98 -3.58 19.38 -5.77
N SER A 99 -3.25 20.60 -5.33
CA SER A 99 -2.89 20.88 -3.94
C SER A 99 -4.06 20.66 -2.97
N GLU A 100 -5.25 21.16 -3.31
CA GLU A 100 -6.43 21.07 -2.45
C GLU A 100 -7.12 19.69 -2.50
N PHE A 101 -7.15 19.07 -3.69
CA PHE A 101 -7.97 17.88 -3.97
C PHE A 101 -7.18 16.66 -4.47
N GLY A 102 -5.84 16.71 -4.51
CA GLY A 102 -5.01 15.65 -5.11
C GLY A 102 -5.14 14.27 -4.46
N LYS A 103 -5.73 14.18 -3.27
CA LYS A 103 -6.10 12.89 -2.65
C LYS A 103 -7.29 12.21 -3.32
N ASN A 104 -8.17 12.98 -3.98
CA ASN A 104 -9.44 12.52 -4.52
C ASN A 104 -9.60 12.76 -6.03
N ILE A 105 -8.82 13.67 -6.62
CA ILE A 105 -8.92 14.07 -8.03
C ILE A 105 -7.56 13.90 -8.71
N THR A 106 -7.60 13.38 -9.94
CA THR A 106 -6.49 13.38 -10.89
C THR A 106 -6.84 14.35 -12.03
N VAL A 107 -6.06 15.41 -12.18
CA VAL A 107 -6.23 16.34 -13.31
C VAL A 107 -5.56 15.76 -14.55
N VAL A 108 -6.37 15.42 -15.55
CA VAL A 108 -5.91 15.03 -16.88
C VAL A 108 -5.72 16.30 -17.73
N SER A 109 -4.58 16.40 -18.41
CA SER A 109 -4.21 17.52 -19.28
C SER A 109 -4.34 17.14 -20.74
#